data_AF-A0A956K2E8-F1
#
_entry.id   AF-A0A956K2E8-F1
#
_cell.length_a   1.000
_cell.length_b   1.000
_cell.length_c   1.000
_cell.angle_alpha   90.00
_cell.angle_beta   90.00
_cell.angle_gamma   90.00
#
_symmetry.space_group_name_H-M   'P 1'
#
loop_
_entity.id
_entity.type
_entity.pdbx_description
1 polymer ?
#
loop_
_entity_poly.entity_id
_entity_poly.type
_entity_poly.pdbx_seq_one_letter_code
_entity_poly.pdbx_strand_id
1 'polypeptide(L)'
;MSDGFATIGHLIFLAGWGVAIGAAQTPSGRPFGRVLVLLLGSSIFYHAWAAAQHGWYRYLLLLLLAIVVGDFLLALAIERTDDPRRRKALLLVSLLSNLGVLGLFKYYDFFTIDVLRLHVSPLHLILPAGISFHTFQSLSYTIDVYKRQIPATRSVTQFATFVLFFPQLVAGPIVRAHQLLPQMDRLPPLDRRLAADGLFRIVIGLFKKIALADLLAHVIVDRVFEAPGRFSGLEVLLAVYGYAFQIYLDFSAYSDIAIGSAQLLGFEFPENFQTPYRSANLQEFWRRWHMTLSSWLRDYLYIPLGGGRGGAWLTYRNLTITMLLGGLWHGASWTFVTWGALHGLGLAVTRAFQRRADAGAP
;
A
#
# COMPACT_ATOMS: atom_id res chain seq x y z
N MET A 1 -28.84 6.75 -0.59
CA MET A 1 -27.42 6.37 -0.81
C MET A 1 -27.19 4.85 -0.78
N SER A 2 -28.19 4.02 -0.43
CA SER A 2 -28.09 2.55 -0.37
C SER A 2 -28.09 1.85 -1.73
N ASP A 3 -28.77 2.39 -2.74
CA ASP A 3 -29.08 1.62 -3.96
C ASP A 3 -27.97 1.70 -5.03
N GLY A 4 -27.16 2.77 -4.99
CA GLY A 4 -26.01 2.92 -5.89
C GLY A 4 -24.86 1.95 -5.54
N PHE A 5 -24.61 1.75 -4.25
CA PHE A 5 -23.51 0.88 -3.78
C PHE A 5 -23.77 -0.59 -4.09
N ALA A 6 -25.02 -1.05 -4.02
CA ALA A 6 -25.41 -2.39 -4.44
C ALA A 6 -25.14 -2.60 -5.93
N THR A 7 -25.52 -1.65 -6.79
CA THR A 7 -25.35 -1.74 -8.25
C THR A 7 -23.87 -1.69 -8.68
N ILE A 8 -23.06 -0.85 -8.02
CA ILE A 8 -21.61 -0.73 -8.25
C ILE A 8 -20.85 -1.95 -7.71
N GLY A 9 -21.27 -2.49 -6.56
CA GLY A 9 -20.72 -3.72 -5.99
C GLY A 9 -20.87 -4.93 -6.93
N HIS A 10 -22.01 -5.03 -7.63
CA HIS A 10 -22.23 -6.07 -8.65
C HIS A 10 -21.32 -5.89 -9.88
N LEU A 11 -21.06 -4.66 -10.34
CA LEU A 11 -20.14 -4.40 -11.46
C LEU A 11 -18.68 -4.71 -11.10
N ILE A 12 -18.26 -4.40 -9.88
CA ILE A 12 -16.94 -4.75 -9.33
C ILE A 12 -16.80 -6.28 -9.22
N PHE A 13 -17.84 -6.95 -8.73
CA PHE A 13 -17.92 -8.40 -8.60
C PHE A 13 -17.90 -9.11 -9.98
N LEU A 14 -18.68 -8.62 -10.95
CA LEU A 14 -18.74 -9.13 -12.32
C LEU A 14 -17.46 -8.84 -13.12
N ALA A 15 -16.82 -7.68 -12.91
CA ALA A 15 -15.52 -7.38 -13.49
C ALA A 15 -14.43 -8.32 -12.94
N GLY A 16 -14.41 -8.56 -11.62
CA GLY A 16 -13.51 -9.52 -11.00
C GLY A 16 -13.69 -10.95 -11.54
N TRP A 17 -14.94 -11.38 -11.70
CA TRP A 17 -15.27 -12.70 -12.25
C TRP A 17 -14.99 -12.81 -13.76
N GLY A 18 -15.31 -11.79 -14.55
CA GLY A 18 -15.04 -11.76 -15.99
C GLY A 18 -13.53 -11.79 -16.30
N VAL A 19 -12.72 -11.17 -15.43
CA VAL A 19 -11.26 -11.19 -15.50
C VAL A 19 -10.71 -12.54 -15.08
N ALA A 20 -11.24 -13.14 -14.02
CA ALA A 20 -10.86 -14.48 -13.59
C ALA A 20 -11.18 -15.53 -14.67
N ILE A 21 -12.36 -15.45 -15.29
CA ILE A 21 -12.78 -16.35 -16.38
C ILE A 21 -11.96 -16.08 -17.65
N GLY A 22 -11.76 -14.82 -18.05
CA GLY A 22 -10.98 -14.47 -19.23
C GLY A 22 -9.49 -14.79 -19.10
N ALA A 23 -8.91 -14.59 -17.91
CA ALA A 23 -7.54 -14.99 -17.60
C ALA A 23 -7.39 -16.53 -17.58
N ALA A 24 -8.43 -17.26 -17.14
CA ALA A 24 -8.46 -18.72 -17.14
C ALA A 24 -8.68 -19.35 -18.50
N GLN A 25 -9.36 -18.65 -19.42
CA GLN A 25 -9.64 -19.14 -20.77
C GLN A 25 -8.59 -18.72 -21.81
N THR A 26 -7.70 -17.78 -21.48
CA THR A 26 -6.61 -17.40 -22.40
C THR A 26 -5.52 -18.47 -22.35
N PRO A 27 -5.21 -19.16 -23.47
CA PRO A 27 -4.13 -20.15 -23.49
C PRO A 27 -2.82 -19.51 -23.02
N SER A 28 -2.04 -20.21 -22.19
CA SER A 28 -0.74 -19.76 -21.69
C SER A 28 0.25 -19.36 -22.80
N GLY A 29 0.02 -19.80 -24.04
CA GLY A 29 0.80 -19.42 -25.22
C GLY A 29 0.52 -18.02 -25.80
N ARG A 30 -0.44 -17.24 -25.27
CA ARG A 30 -0.72 -15.85 -25.70
C ARG A 30 -0.53 -14.86 -24.55
N PRO A 31 0.72 -14.57 -24.18
CA PRO A 31 1.04 -13.84 -22.96
C PRO A 31 0.42 -12.43 -22.91
N PHE A 32 0.46 -11.73 -24.04
CA PHE A 32 -0.14 -10.41 -24.20
C PHE A 32 -1.66 -10.40 -23.94
N GLY A 33 -2.38 -11.46 -24.31
CA GLY A 33 -3.83 -11.54 -24.17
C GLY A 33 -4.28 -11.54 -22.70
N ARG A 34 -3.63 -12.35 -21.86
CA ARG A 34 -3.97 -12.43 -20.43
C ARG A 34 -3.66 -11.14 -19.69
N VAL A 35 -2.51 -10.52 -19.95
CA VAL A 35 -2.14 -9.23 -19.34
C VAL A 35 -3.12 -8.12 -19.75
N LEU A 36 -3.54 -8.09 -21.03
CA LEU A 36 -4.54 -7.14 -21.49
C LEU A 36 -5.89 -7.35 -20.81
N VAL A 37 -6.33 -8.60 -20.63
CA VAL A 37 -7.57 -8.91 -19.87
C VAL A 37 -7.48 -8.42 -18.44
N LEU A 38 -6.34 -8.64 -17.76
CA LEU A 38 -6.11 -8.14 -16.40
C LEU A 38 -6.13 -6.61 -16.34
N LEU A 39 -5.53 -5.93 -17.34
CA LEU A 39 -5.54 -4.47 -17.43
C LEU A 39 -6.94 -3.92 -17.63
N LEU A 40 -7.71 -4.49 -18.57
CA LEU A 40 -9.09 -4.08 -18.85
C LEU A 40 -9.97 -4.30 -17.62
N GLY A 41 -9.82 -5.46 -16.98
CA GLY A 41 -10.45 -5.77 -15.70
C GLY A 41 -10.23 -4.75 -14.62
N SER A 42 -8.94 -4.45 -14.40
CA SER A 42 -8.52 -3.46 -13.44
C SER A 42 -9.07 -2.07 -13.79
N SER A 43 -9.02 -1.70 -15.07
CA SER A 43 -9.54 -0.43 -15.56
C SER A 43 -11.06 -0.30 -15.39
N ILE A 44 -11.83 -1.37 -15.60
CA ILE A 44 -13.27 -1.42 -15.32
C ILE A 44 -13.53 -1.23 -13.82
N PHE A 45 -12.75 -1.89 -12.95
CA PHE A 45 -12.85 -1.70 -11.51
C PHE A 45 -12.69 -0.23 -11.10
N TYR A 46 -11.64 0.44 -11.60
CA TYR A 46 -11.45 1.87 -11.34
C TYR A 46 -12.51 2.75 -11.96
N HIS A 47 -12.96 2.41 -13.16
CA HIS A 47 -14.01 3.17 -13.82
C HIS A 47 -15.32 3.09 -13.02
N ALA A 48 -15.68 1.90 -12.53
CA ALA A 48 -16.84 1.71 -11.65
C ALA A 48 -16.70 2.52 -10.35
N TRP A 49 -15.52 2.51 -9.72
CA TRP A 49 -15.25 3.33 -8.54
C TRP A 49 -15.34 4.84 -8.83
N ALA A 50 -14.77 5.29 -9.95
CA ALA A 50 -14.74 6.70 -10.34
C ALA A 50 -16.13 7.19 -10.79
N ALA A 51 -16.91 6.37 -11.47
CA ALA A 51 -18.28 6.65 -11.88
C ALA A 51 -19.25 6.75 -10.69
N ALA A 52 -18.92 6.09 -9.57
CA ALA A 52 -19.64 6.25 -8.31
C ALA A 52 -19.47 7.63 -7.67
N GLN A 53 -18.44 8.39 -8.07
CA GLN A 53 -18.14 9.72 -7.52
C GLN A 53 -18.78 10.82 -8.37
N HIS A 54 -19.33 11.85 -7.73
CA HIS A 54 -19.93 13.00 -8.42
C HIS A 54 -18.88 14.02 -8.88
N GLY A 55 -19.08 14.67 -10.04
CA GLY A 55 -18.25 15.81 -10.47
C GLY A 55 -16.96 15.42 -11.21
N TRP A 56 -15.88 16.16 -10.98
CA TRP A 56 -14.61 16.03 -11.72
C TRP A 56 -13.80 14.77 -11.34
N TYR A 57 -14.19 14.07 -10.27
CA TYR A 57 -13.56 12.83 -9.80
C TYR A 57 -13.68 11.66 -10.79
N ARG A 58 -14.60 11.73 -11.76
CA ARG A 58 -14.68 10.77 -12.88
C ARG A 58 -13.43 10.73 -13.76
N TYR A 59 -12.62 11.79 -13.75
CA TYR A 59 -11.38 11.88 -14.54
C TYR A 59 -10.13 11.40 -13.78
N LEU A 60 -10.27 10.94 -12.54
CA LEU A 60 -9.14 10.45 -11.74
C LEU A 60 -8.45 9.25 -12.37
N LEU A 61 -9.19 8.39 -13.08
CA LEU A 61 -8.59 7.28 -13.83
C LEU A 61 -7.66 7.78 -14.95
N LEU A 62 -8.02 8.87 -15.63
CA LEU A 62 -7.15 9.47 -16.66
C LEU A 62 -5.89 10.07 -16.05
N LEU A 63 -6.01 10.70 -14.88
CA LEU A 63 -4.85 11.20 -14.13
C LEU A 63 -3.92 10.06 -13.73
N LEU A 64 -4.45 8.97 -13.17
CA LEU A 64 -3.67 7.80 -12.79
C LEU A 64 -2.98 7.18 -14.02
N LEU A 65 -3.70 7.01 -15.14
CA LEU A 65 -3.13 6.48 -16.37
C LEU A 65 -2.05 7.41 -16.94
N ALA A 66 -2.23 8.73 -16.87
CA ALA A 66 -1.22 9.69 -17.30
C ALA A 66 0.06 9.60 -16.47
N ILE A 67 -0.05 9.42 -15.14
CA ILE A 67 1.10 9.19 -14.26
C ILE A 67 1.79 7.87 -14.61
N VAL A 68 1.02 6.79 -14.81
CA VAL A 68 1.56 5.48 -15.21
C VAL A 68 2.31 5.57 -16.54
N VAL A 69 1.74 6.21 -17.57
CA VAL A 69 2.42 6.39 -18.85
C VAL A 69 3.65 7.28 -18.70
N GLY A 70 3.56 8.35 -17.91
CA GLY A 70 4.69 9.23 -17.60
C GLY A 70 5.85 8.48 -16.94
N ASP A 71 5.59 7.70 -15.91
CA ASP A 71 6.60 6.91 -15.21
C ASP A 71 7.19 5.80 -16.09
N PHE A 72 6.38 5.18 -16.95
CA PHE A 72 6.85 4.23 -17.94
C PHE A 72 7.88 4.88 -18.88
N LEU A 73 7.54 6.03 -19.46
CA LEU A 73 8.42 6.77 -20.37
C LEU A 73 9.68 7.28 -19.66
N LEU A 74 9.55 7.77 -18.42
CA LEU A 74 10.67 8.21 -17.60
C LEU A 74 11.61 7.04 -17.28
N ALA A 75 11.09 5.87 -16.92
CA ALA A 75 11.91 4.69 -16.67
C ALA A 75 12.69 4.25 -17.91
N LEU A 76 12.06 4.25 -19.09
CA LEU A 76 12.76 4.00 -20.36
C LEU A 76 13.88 5.02 -20.61
N ALA A 77 13.63 6.30 -20.35
CA ALA A 77 14.61 7.37 -20.52
C ALA A 77 15.75 7.29 -19.50
N ILE A 78 15.45 6.95 -18.24
CA ILE A 78 16.43 6.71 -17.16
C ILE A 78 17.36 5.57 -17.56
N GLU A 79 16.82 4.49 -18.12
CA GLU A 79 17.63 3.34 -18.49
C GLU A 79 18.54 3.63 -19.69
N ARG A 80 18.05 4.40 -20.67
CA ARG A 80 18.80 4.73 -21.89
C ARG A 80 19.97 5.69 -21.68
N THR A 81 19.99 6.43 -20.57
CA THR A 81 21.03 7.46 -20.35
C THR A 81 22.10 7.00 -19.38
N ASP A 82 23.36 7.15 -19.80
CA ASP A 82 24.52 6.88 -18.94
C ASP A 82 25.02 8.13 -18.20
N ASP A 83 24.57 9.32 -18.59
CA ASP A 83 24.87 10.56 -17.87
C ASP A 83 24.20 10.57 -16.48
N PRO A 84 24.97 10.56 -15.37
CA PRO A 84 24.42 10.55 -14.03
C PRO A 84 23.53 11.75 -13.71
N ARG A 85 23.83 12.94 -14.28
CA ARG A 85 23.08 14.16 -14.02
C ARG A 85 21.70 14.09 -14.67
N ARG A 86 21.65 13.76 -15.97
CA ARG A 86 20.39 13.54 -16.68
C ARG A 86 19.57 12.43 -16.05
N ARG A 87 20.20 11.30 -15.68
CA ARG A 87 19.51 10.18 -15.01
C ARG A 87 18.86 10.61 -13.70
N LYS A 88 19.57 11.41 -12.90
CA LYS A 88 19.04 11.95 -11.64
C LYS A 88 17.92 12.95 -11.87
N ALA A 89 18.04 13.83 -12.88
CA ALA A 89 16.98 14.78 -13.22
C ALA A 89 15.67 14.05 -13.62
N LEU A 90 15.77 13.01 -14.47
CA LEU A 90 14.62 12.19 -14.86
C LEU A 90 13.97 11.48 -13.67
N LEU A 91 14.77 10.93 -12.75
CA LEU A 91 14.25 10.38 -11.50
C LEU A 91 13.50 11.45 -10.70
N LEU A 92 14.10 12.64 -10.51
CA LEU A 92 13.47 13.73 -9.76
C LEU A 92 12.13 14.14 -10.37
N VAL A 93 12.00 14.17 -11.70
CA VAL A 93 10.72 14.42 -12.37
C VAL A 93 9.67 13.38 -11.96
N SER A 94 10.01 12.08 -11.97
CA SER A 94 9.10 11.00 -11.54
C SER A 94 8.74 11.11 -10.04
N LEU A 95 9.72 11.41 -9.18
CA LEU A 95 9.47 11.57 -7.74
C LEU A 95 8.55 12.77 -7.47
N LEU A 96 8.81 13.91 -8.10
CA LEU A 96 8.05 15.15 -7.89
C LEU A 96 6.65 15.06 -8.48
N SER A 97 6.45 14.39 -9.62
CA SER A 97 5.11 14.19 -10.18
C SER A 97 4.25 13.32 -9.25
N ASN A 98 4.76 12.16 -8.83
CA ASN A 98 4.06 11.23 -7.96
C ASN A 98 3.77 11.83 -6.58
N LEU A 99 4.79 12.42 -5.93
CA LEU A 99 4.63 13.04 -4.62
C LEU A 99 3.83 14.35 -4.70
N GLY A 100 3.87 15.06 -5.82
CA GLY A 100 3.06 16.27 -6.04
C GLY A 100 1.57 15.95 -6.13
N VAL A 101 1.20 14.90 -6.86
CA VAL A 101 -0.20 14.45 -6.93
C VAL A 101 -0.65 13.93 -5.56
N LEU A 102 0.15 13.11 -4.88
CA LEU A 102 -0.16 12.67 -3.52
C LEU A 102 -0.27 13.88 -2.55
N GLY A 103 0.64 14.84 -2.67
CA GLY A 103 0.66 16.13 -1.97
C GLY A 103 -0.66 16.87 -2.07
N LEU A 104 -1.11 17.08 -3.31
CA LEU A 104 -2.34 17.79 -3.61
C LEU A 104 -3.58 17.09 -3.04
N PHE A 105 -3.75 15.79 -3.32
CA PHE A 105 -4.96 15.06 -2.94
C PHE A 105 -5.03 14.70 -1.46
N LYS A 106 -3.89 14.42 -0.82
CA LYS A 106 -3.85 13.89 0.55
C LYS A 106 -3.48 14.94 1.59
N TYR A 107 -2.61 15.88 1.26
CA TYR A 107 -1.92 16.71 2.26
C TYR A 107 -2.17 18.21 2.13
N TYR A 108 -2.79 18.67 1.05
CA TYR A 108 -3.00 20.10 0.80
C TYR A 108 -3.72 20.79 1.97
N ASP A 109 -4.89 20.27 2.36
CA ASP A 109 -5.70 20.87 3.43
C ASP A 109 -4.95 20.80 4.77
N PHE A 110 -4.33 19.67 5.10
CA PHE A 110 -3.56 19.53 6.34
C PHE A 110 -2.40 20.54 6.45
N PHE A 111 -1.59 20.71 5.39
CA PHE A 111 -0.47 21.65 5.46
C PHE A 111 -0.92 23.10 5.43
N THR A 112 -1.93 23.44 4.61
CA THR A 112 -2.39 24.84 4.48
C THR A 112 -3.22 25.29 5.67
N ILE A 113 -4.13 24.44 6.17
CA ILE A 113 -5.08 24.78 7.23
C ILE A 113 -4.52 24.46 8.62
N ASP A 114 -4.06 23.23 8.86
CA ASP A 114 -3.69 22.79 10.22
C ASP A 114 -2.27 23.19 10.62
N VAL A 115 -1.32 23.08 9.69
CA VAL A 115 0.11 23.33 9.95
C VAL A 115 0.47 24.80 9.77
N LEU A 116 0.22 25.36 8.59
CA LEU A 116 0.58 26.74 8.25
C LEU A 116 -0.48 27.77 8.66
N ARG A 117 -1.71 27.32 8.94
CA ARG A 117 -2.85 28.18 9.32
C ARG A 117 -3.07 29.35 8.37
N LEU A 118 -2.97 29.06 7.06
CA LEU A 118 -3.23 30.03 6.00
C LEU A 118 -4.73 30.28 5.89
N HIS A 119 -5.12 31.52 5.60
CA HIS A 119 -6.51 31.91 5.36
C HIS A 119 -6.91 31.59 3.90
N VAL A 120 -6.85 30.32 3.53
CA VAL A 120 -7.29 29.82 2.22
C VAL A 120 -8.47 28.88 2.40
N SER A 121 -9.36 28.81 1.41
CA SER A 121 -10.45 27.84 1.44
C SER A 121 -9.90 26.42 1.25
N PRO A 122 -10.31 25.45 2.07
CA PRO A 122 -9.94 24.05 1.88
C PRO A 122 -10.47 23.53 0.54
N LEU A 123 -9.71 22.65 -0.10
CA LEU A 123 -10.06 22.08 -1.39
C LEU A 123 -10.94 20.83 -1.26
N HIS A 124 -10.87 20.11 -0.13
CA HIS A 124 -11.67 18.91 0.15
C HIS A 124 -11.67 17.90 -1.00
N LEU A 125 -10.49 17.67 -1.57
CA LEU A 125 -10.33 16.77 -2.70
C LEU A 125 -10.57 15.32 -2.24
N ILE A 126 -11.44 14.59 -2.96
CA ILE A 126 -11.62 13.15 -2.73
C ILE A 126 -10.36 12.40 -3.14
N LEU A 127 -9.81 11.59 -2.22
CA LEU A 127 -8.63 10.76 -2.50
C LEU A 127 -9.01 9.63 -3.49
N PRO A 128 -8.26 9.46 -4.59
CA PRO A 128 -8.46 8.32 -5.47
C PRO A 128 -8.18 7.01 -4.73
N ALA A 129 -9.05 6.01 -4.89
CA ALA A 129 -8.82 4.70 -4.31
C ALA A 129 -7.45 4.15 -4.72
N GLY A 130 -6.69 3.68 -3.74
CA GLY A 130 -5.36 3.10 -3.97
C GLY A 130 -4.24 4.09 -4.30
N ILE A 131 -4.48 5.41 -4.40
CA ILE A 131 -3.45 6.39 -4.80
C ILE A 131 -2.14 6.25 -4.00
N SER A 132 -2.25 6.02 -2.70
CA SER A 132 -1.09 5.84 -1.81
C SER A 132 -0.26 4.60 -2.18
N PHE A 133 -0.91 3.52 -2.63
CA PHE A 133 -0.24 2.30 -3.10
C PHE A 133 0.35 2.48 -4.50
N HIS A 134 -0.38 3.11 -5.43
CA HIS A 134 0.15 3.40 -6.78
C HIS A 134 1.41 4.25 -6.71
N THR A 135 1.40 5.30 -5.89
CA THR A 135 2.58 6.13 -5.66
C THR A 135 3.76 5.27 -5.21
N PHE A 136 3.60 4.38 -4.23
CA PHE A 136 4.70 3.51 -3.79
C PHE A 136 5.20 2.54 -4.87
N GLN A 137 4.31 2.00 -5.69
CA GLN A 137 4.68 1.11 -6.79
C GLN A 137 5.44 1.85 -7.89
N SER A 138 4.89 2.95 -8.37
CA SER A 138 5.55 3.83 -9.35
C SER A 138 6.92 4.30 -8.87
N LEU A 139 7.00 4.84 -7.65
CA LEU A 139 8.25 5.31 -7.07
C LEU A 139 9.27 4.17 -6.94
N SER A 140 8.86 3.01 -6.41
CA SER A 140 9.77 1.86 -6.25
C SER A 140 10.36 1.41 -7.59
N TYR A 141 9.52 1.35 -8.64
CA TYR A 141 9.95 0.96 -9.97
C TYR A 141 10.96 1.95 -10.57
N THR A 142 10.66 3.25 -10.58
CA THR A 142 11.57 4.25 -11.17
C THR A 142 12.87 4.38 -10.39
N ILE A 143 12.83 4.22 -9.05
CA ILE A 143 14.03 4.15 -8.21
C ILE A 143 14.86 2.90 -8.51
N ASP A 144 14.24 1.72 -8.65
CA ASP A 144 14.96 0.47 -8.92
C ASP A 144 15.62 0.49 -10.30
N VAL A 145 14.95 1.04 -11.32
CA VAL A 145 15.52 1.27 -12.66
C VAL A 145 16.67 2.29 -12.59
N TYR A 146 16.50 3.39 -11.85
CA TYR A 146 17.56 4.39 -11.65
C TYR A 146 18.81 3.79 -10.99
N LYS A 147 18.61 2.91 -10.00
CA LYS A 147 19.67 2.16 -9.31
C LYS A 147 20.22 1.00 -10.14
N ARG A 148 19.72 0.77 -11.37
CA ARG A 148 20.09 -0.34 -12.26
C ARG A 148 19.87 -1.73 -11.62
N GLN A 149 18.91 -1.85 -10.71
CA GLN A 149 18.57 -3.11 -10.05
C GLN A 149 17.66 -3.98 -10.91
N ILE A 150 16.82 -3.34 -11.73
CA ILE A 150 15.98 -3.98 -12.74
C ILE A 150 16.04 -3.19 -14.06
N PRO A 151 15.88 -3.85 -15.22
CA PRO A 151 15.66 -3.15 -16.49
C PRO A 151 14.27 -2.50 -16.52
N ALA A 152 14.09 -1.44 -17.32
CA ALA A 152 12.76 -0.90 -17.52
C ALA A 152 11.96 -1.84 -18.43
N THR A 153 10.71 -2.15 -18.06
CA THR A 153 9.82 -2.92 -18.95
C THR A 153 9.60 -2.16 -20.25
N ARG A 154 9.50 -2.91 -21.36
CA ARG A 154 9.21 -2.38 -22.70
C ARG A 154 7.72 -2.40 -23.02
N SER A 155 6.89 -3.00 -22.16
CA SER A 155 5.45 -3.10 -22.37
C SER A 155 4.71 -2.15 -21.43
N VAL A 156 4.11 -1.11 -22.01
CA VAL A 156 3.24 -0.19 -21.28
C VAL A 156 2.04 -0.93 -20.68
N THR A 157 1.54 -1.97 -21.36
CA THR A 157 0.44 -2.81 -20.88
C THR A 157 0.81 -3.56 -19.60
N GLN A 158 2.02 -4.15 -19.54
CA GLN A 158 2.49 -4.82 -18.32
C GLN A 158 2.72 -3.82 -17.19
N PHE A 159 3.34 -2.67 -17.49
CA PHE A 159 3.56 -1.64 -16.47
C PHE A 159 2.23 -1.10 -15.90
N ALA A 160 1.28 -0.79 -16.77
CA ALA A 160 -0.05 -0.35 -16.36
C ALA A 160 -0.79 -1.43 -15.58
N THR A 161 -0.67 -2.70 -15.98
CA THR A 161 -1.26 -3.82 -15.21
C THR A 161 -0.61 -3.92 -13.84
N PHE A 162 0.71 -3.82 -13.73
CA PHE A 162 1.43 -3.85 -12.45
C PHE A 162 0.92 -2.78 -11.47
N VAL A 163 0.78 -1.54 -11.92
CA VAL A 163 0.32 -0.44 -11.07
C VAL A 163 -1.17 -0.54 -10.76
N LEU A 164 -2.01 -0.87 -11.74
CA LEU A 164 -3.46 -0.86 -11.60
C LEU A 164 -4.04 -2.19 -11.07
N PHE A 165 -3.21 -3.19 -10.80
CA PHE A 165 -3.68 -4.55 -10.50
C PHE A 165 -4.67 -4.59 -9.33
N PHE A 166 -5.96 -4.78 -9.65
CA PHE A 166 -7.04 -4.60 -8.68
C PHE A 166 -6.99 -5.47 -7.41
N PRO A 167 -6.42 -6.70 -7.40
CA PRO A 167 -6.37 -7.52 -6.19
C PRO A 167 -5.66 -6.85 -5.01
N GLN A 168 -4.72 -5.92 -5.25
CA GLN A 168 -3.95 -5.27 -4.18
C GLN A 168 -4.52 -3.90 -3.74
N LEU A 169 -5.57 -3.41 -4.39
CA LEU A 169 -5.72 -1.95 -4.60
C LEU A 169 -6.10 -1.10 -3.39
N VAL A 170 -6.63 -1.67 -2.30
CA VAL A 170 -7.13 -0.87 -1.16
C VAL A 170 -6.32 -1.14 0.10
N ALA A 171 -5.97 -2.40 0.35
CA ALA A 171 -5.28 -2.82 1.56
C ALA A 171 -4.47 -4.12 1.35
N GLY A 172 -4.06 -4.38 0.10
CA GLY A 172 -3.22 -5.53 -0.22
C GLY A 172 -1.73 -5.29 0.11
N PRO A 173 -0.90 -6.32 -0.04
CA PRO A 173 0.55 -6.17 0.07
C PRO A 173 1.09 -5.15 -0.96
N ILE A 174 2.06 -4.33 -0.56
CA ILE A 174 2.78 -3.43 -1.49
C ILE A 174 3.75 -4.28 -2.31
N VAL A 175 3.30 -4.77 -3.46
CA VAL A 175 4.07 -5.62 -4.36
C VAL A 175 5.06 -4.79 -5.17
N ARG A 176 6.31 -5.24 -5.27
CA ARG A 176 7.36 -4.55 -6.02
C ARG A 176 7.46 -5.05 -7.47
N ALA A 177 7.96 -4.18 -8.34
CA ALA A 177 8.10 -4.48 -9.77
C ALA A 177 8.95 -5.73 -10.05
N HIS A 178 10.05 -5.92 -9.32
CA HIS A 178 10.91 -7.10 -9.47
C HIS A 178 10.24 -8.41 -9.07
N GLN A 179 9.13 -8.37 -8.34
CA GLN A 179 8.35 -9.54 -7.94
C GLN A 179 7.26 -9.84 -8.96
N LEU A 180 6.53 -8.83 -9.43
CA LEU A 180 5.34 -9.03 -10.26
C LEU A 180 5.61 -8.99 -11.76
N LEU A 181 6.48 -8.09 -12.25
CA LEU A 181 6.75 -7.99 -13.70
C LEU A 181 7.31 -9.30 -14.28
N PRO A 182 8.27 -10.00 -13.65
CA PRO A 182 8.74 -11.29 -14.17
C PRO A 182 7.64 -12.37 -14.20
N GLN A 183 6.67 -12.32 -13.29
CA GLN A 183 5.52 -13.22 -13.33
C GLN A 183 4.57 -12.89 -14.49
N MET A 184 4.43 -11.60 -14.84
CA MET A 184 3.67 -11.14 -16.02
C MET A 184 4.39 -11.42 -17.35
N ASP A 185 5.71 -11.58 -17.34
CA ASP A 185 6.48 -12.01 -18.51
C ASP A 185 6.33 -13.52 -18.75
N ARG A 186 6.41 -14.31 -17.68
CA ARG A 186 6.33 -15.78 -17.75
C ARG A 186 4.90 -16.30 -17.88
N LEU A 187 3.93 -15.56 -17.34
CA LEU A 187 2.51 -15.91 -17.25
C LEU A 187 2.28 -17.36 -16.84
N PRO A 188 2.57 -17.67 -15.57
CA PRO A 188 2.46 -19.04 -15.07
C PRO A 188 1.06 -19.60 -15.35
N PRO A 189 0.96 -20.89 -15.73
CA PRO A 189 -0.33 -21.53 -15.91
C PRO A 189 -1.14 -21.45 -14.62
N LEU A 190 -2.47 -21.44 -14.73
CA LEU A 190 -3.31 -21.53 -13.55
C LEU A 190 -3.15 -22.91 -12.92
N ASP A 191 -2.43 -22.94 -11.80
CA ASP A 191 -2.27 -24.14 -10.98
C ASP A 191 -3.50 -24.31 -10.08
N ARG A 192 -4.11 -25.50 -10.14
CA ARG A 192 -5.26 -25.86 -9.32
C ARG A 192 -4.94 -25.80 -7.83
N ARG A 193 -3.72 -26.16 -7.45
CA ARG A 193 -3.30 -26.12 -6.04
C ARG A 193 -3.19 -24.68 -5.56
N LEU A 194 -2.50 -23.82 -6.32
CA LEU A 194 -2.41 -22.39 -6.04
C LEU A 194 -3.79 -21.73 -5.97
N ALA A 195 -4.71 -22.09 -6.87
CA ALA A 195 -6.08 -21.60 -6.85
C ALA A 195 -6.88 -22.06 -5.62
N ALA A 196 -6.72 -23.32 -5.19
CA ALA A 196 -7.36 -23.84 -3.99
C ALA A 196 -6.84 -23.15 -2.72
N ASP A 197 -5.52 -22.96 -2.61
CA ASP A 197 -4.90 -22.21 -1.53
C ASP A 197 -5.41 -20.76 -1.50
N GLY A 198 -5.56 -20.14 -2.68
CA GLY A 198 -6.10 -18.78 -2.83
C GLY A 198 -7.55 -18.66 -2.40
N LEU A 199 -8.40 -19.62 -2.79
CA LEU A 199 -9.80 -19.66 -2.35
C LEU A 199 -9.91 -19.83 -0.84
N PHE A 200 -9.12 -20.73 -0.25
CA PHE A 200 -9.08 -20.93 1.19
C PHE A 200 -8.68 -19.64 1.93
N ARG A 201 -7.66 -18.93 1.43
CA ARG A 201 -7.24 -17.63 2.00
C ARG A 201 -8.33 -16.59 1.91
N ILE A 202 -9.05 -16.49 0.79
CA ILE A 202 -10.17 -15.55 0.66
C ILE A 202 -11.26 -15.86 1.70
N VAL A 203 -11.63 -17.14 1.88
CA VAL A 203 -12.63 -17.54 2.88
C VAL A 203 -12.18 -17.17 4.31
N ILE A 204 -10.93 -17.48 4.66
CA ILE A 204 -10.37 -17.11 5.97
C ILE A 204 -10.33 -15.60 6.17
N GLY A 205 -9.94 -14.84 5.13
CA GLY A 205 -9.94 -13.39 5.17
C GLY A 205 -11.35 -12.82 5.37
N LEU A 206 -12.35 -13.29 4.61
CA LEU A 206 -13.75 -12.89 4.78
C LEU A 206 -14.27 -13.19 6.19
N PHE A 207 -13.92 -14.35 6.75
CA PHE A 207 -14.27 -14.68 8.13
C PHE A 207 -13.63 -13.72 9.13
N LYS A 208 -12.31 -13.46 9.03
CA LYS A 208 -11.62 -12.49 9.89
C LYS A 208 -12.23 -11.09 9.80
N LYS A 209 -12.59 -10.64 8.60
CA LYS A 209 -13.20 -9.33 8.37
C LYS A 209 -14.59 -9.24 9.01
N ILE A 210 -15.51 -10.08 8.53
CA ILE A 210 -16.94 -9.94 8.82
C ILE A 210 -17.26 -10.46 10.23
N ALA A 211 -16.78 -11.66 10.57
CA ALA A 211 -17.18 -12.32 11.81
C ALA A 211 -16.39 -11.84 13.03
N LEU A 212 -15.14 -11.38 12.85
CA LEU A 212 -14.28 -10.96 13.96
C LEU A 212 -14.08 -9.45 14.01
N ALA A 213 -13.51 -8.85 12.96
CA ALA A 213 -13.14 -7.43 12.99
C ALA A 213 -14.37 -6.51 13.04
N ASP A 214 -15.33 -6.70 12.14
CA ASP A 214 -16.52 -5.85 12.06
C ASP A 214 -17.44 -6.06 13.27
N LEU A 215 -17.55 -7.29 13.76
CA LEU A 215 -18.29 -7.58 15.00
C LEU A 215 -17.66 -6.89 16.21
N LEU A 216 -16.33 -6.98 16.35
CA LEU A 216 -15.59 -6.34 17.46
C LEU A 216 -15.71 -4.81 17.41
N ALA A 217 -15.61 -4.24 16.20
CA ALA A 217 -15.82 -2.82 15.95
C ALA A 217 -17.20 -2.38 16.44
N HIS A 218 -18.24 -3.04 15.93
CA HIS A 218 -19.62 -2.65 16.15
C HIS A 218 -20.08 -2.84 17.60
N VAL A 219 -19.68 -3.96 18.24
CA VAL A 219 -20.19 -4.31 19.57
C VAL A 219 -19.47 -3.56 20.68
N ILE A 220 -18.17 -3.29 20.52
CA ILE A 220 -17.32 -2.75 21.59
C ILE A 220 -16.70 -1.42 21.20
N VAL A 221 -15.89 -1.40 20.13
CA VAL A 221 -14.96 -0.30 19.90
C VAL A 221 -15.67 0.99 19.51
N ASP A 222 -16.53 0.95 18.49
CA ASP A 222 -17.18 2.14 17.94
C ASP A 222 -18.04 2.83 19.00
N ARG A 223 -18.85 2.05 19.72
CA ARG A 223 -19.73 2.54 20.79
C ARG A 223 -18.97 3.28 21.88
N VAL A 224 -17.82 2.74 22.30
CA VAL A 224 -17.00 3.33 23.36
C VAL A 224 -16.24 4.56 22.86
N PHE A 225 -15.73 4.55 21.63
CA PHE A 225 -14.97 5.67 21.08
C PHE A 225 -15.85 6.86 20.65
N GLU A 226 -17.11 6.62 20.27
CA GLU A 226 -18.07 7.68 19.97
C GLU A 226 -18.48 8.48 21.22
N ALA A 227 -18.55 7.85 22.39
CA ALA A 227 -19.00 8.50 23.62
C ALA A 227 -18.29 7.95 24.87
N PRO A 228 -16.96 8.13 25.00
CA PRO A 228 -16.18 7.48 26.06
C PRO A 228 -16.60 7.89 27.48
N GLY A 229 -17.12 9.11 27.66
CA GLY A 229 -17.63 9.60 28.94
C GLY A 229 -18.87 8.86 29.47
N ARG A 230 -19.48 7.99 28.67
CA ARG A 230 -20.63 7.16 29.07
C ARG A 230 -20.22 5.78 29.59
N PHE A 231 -18.93 5.45 29.57
CA PHE A 231 -18.39 4.15 29.95
C PHE A 231 -17.40 4.29 31.09
N SER A 232 -17.21 3.22 31.85
CA SER A 232 -16.20 3.12 32.89
C SER A 232 -14.78 3.11 32.30
N GLY A 233 -13.79 3.44 33.13
CA GLY A 233 -12.38 3.39 32.70
C GLY A 233 -11.92 2.01 32.24
N LEU A 234 -12.48 0.93 32.82
CA LEU A 234 -12.19 -0.43 32.39
C LEU A 234 -12.75 -0.73 30.99
N GLU A 235 -13.98 -0.30 30.71
CA GLU A 235 -14.59 -0.45 29.39
C GLU A 235 -13.83 0.33 28.31
N VAL A 236 -13.38 1.55 28.63
CA VAL A 236 -12.51 2.33 27.74
C VAL A 236 -11.19 1.61 27.48
N LEU A 237 -10.56 1.04 28.51
CA LEU A 237 -9.33 0.26 28.34
C LEU A 237 -9.54 -0.98 27.47
N LEU A 238 -10.63 -1.72 27.70
CA LEU A 238 -11.00 -2.87 26.88
C LEU A 238 -11.27 -2.48 25.42
N ALA A 239 -11.89 -1.33 25.16
CA ALA A 239 -12.08 -0.82 23.81
C ALA A 239 -10.76 -0.45 23.13
N VAL A 240 -9.77 0.09 23.86
CA VAL A 240 -8.43 0.37 23.32
C VAL A 240 -7.73 -0.91 22.86
N TYR A 241 -7.75 -1.97 23.69
CA TYR A 241 -7.20 -3.26 23.28
C TYR A 241 -8.04 -3.94 22.19
N GLY A 242 -9.37 -3.79 22.26
CA GLY A 242 -10.30 -4.24 21.23
C GLY A 242 -9.98 -3.62 19.88
N TYR A 243 -9.71 -2.31 19.84
CA TYR A 243 -9.30 -1.61 18.62
C TYR A 243 -7.98 -2.16 18.07
N ALA A 244 -7.01 -2.49 18.92
CA ALA A 244 -5.77 -3.13 18.49
C ALA A 244 -6.02 -4.49 17.79
N PHE A 245 -6.90 -5.33 18.35
CA PHE A 245 -7.28 -6.59 17.68
C PHE A 245 -8.08 -6.34 16.40
N GLN A 246 -9.03 -5.41 16.43
CA GLN A 246 -9.85 -5.03 15.27
C GLN A 246 -8.97 -4.61 14.10
N ILE A 247 -8.06 -3.64 14.29
CA ILE A 247 -7.23 -3.14 13.19
C ILE A 247 -6.33 -4.25 12.60
N TYR A 248 -5.83 -5.16 13.43
CA TYR A 248 -5.06 -6.31 12.96
C TYR A 248 -5.89 -7.30 12.16
N LEU A 249 -7.06 -7.70 12.69
CA LEU A 249 -7.94 -8.65 12.05
C LEU A 249 -8.46 -8.10 10.72
N ASP A 250 -8.85 -6.82 10.71
CA ASP A 250 -9.33 -6.12 9.52
C ASP A 250 -8.24 -6.08 8.44
N PHE A 251 -7.04 -5.62 8.80
CA PHE A 251 -5.99 -5.43 7.80
C PHE A 251 -5.38 -6.77 7.33
N SER A 252 -5.25 -7.74 8.23
CA SER A 252 -4.81 -9.08 7.85
C SER A 252 -5.86 -9.79 6.97
N ALA A 253 -7.15 -9.56 7.20
CA ALA A 253 -8.21 -10.07 6.34
C ALA A 253 -8.11 -9.54 4.91
N TYR A 254 -7.96 -8.22 4.74
CA TYR A 254 -7.76 -7.64 3.40
C TYR A 254 -6.49 -8.16 2.72
N SER A 255 -5.42 -8.36 3.49
CA SER A 255 -4.18 -8.94 2.96
C SER A 255 -4.40 -10.38 2.47
N ASP A 256 -5.12 -11.22 3.23
CA ASP A 256 -5.44 -12.60 2.84
C ASP A 256 -6.32 -12.65 1.58
N ILE A 257 -7.34 -11.77 1.50
CA ILE A 257 -8.21 -11.66 0.32
C ILE A 257 -7.41 -11.22 -0.90
N ALA A 258 -6.52 -10.25 -0.75
CA ALA A 258 -5.66 -9.75 -1.83
C ALA A 258 -4.69 -10.83 -2.34
N ILE A 259 -4.00 -11.53 -1.43
CA ILE A 259 -3.08 -12.62 -1.75
C ILE A 259 -3.84 -13.76 -2.44
N GLY A 260 -4.97 -14.19 -1.87
CA GLY A 260 -5.76 -15.27 -2.44
C GLY A 260 -6.35 -14.93 -3.82
N SER A 261 -6.76 -13.68 -4.02
CA SER A 261 -7.23 -13.20 -5.33
C SER A 261 -6.12 -13.18 -6.38
N ALA A 262 -4.91 -12.79 -5.99
CA ALA A 262 -3.75 -12.87 -6.87
C ALA A 262 -3.42 -14.33 -7.24
N GLN A 263 -3.51 -15.26 -6.28
CA GLN A 263 -3.27 -16.70 -6.49
C GLN A 263 -4.28 -17.32 -7.45
N LEU A 264 -5.56 -16.96 -7.36
CA LEU A 264 -6.59 -17.36 -8.34
C LEU A 264 -6.26 -16.88 -9.76
N LEU A 265 -5.56 -15.75 -9.88
CA LEU A 265 -5.09 -15.18 -11.12
C LEU A 265 -3.67 -15.64 -11.50
N GLY A 266 -3.11 -16.63 -10.78
CA GLY A 266 -1.78 -17.21 -11.03
C GLY A 266 -0.59 -16.36 -10.59
N PHE A 267 -0.79 -15.36 -9.73
CA PHE A 267 0.28 -14.53 -9.21
C PHE A 267 0.51 -14.80 -7.72
N GLU A 268 1.78 -14.81 -7.32
CA GLU A 268 2.18 -14.96 -5.93
C GLU A 268 2.58 -13.61 -5.35
N PHE A 269 1.92 -13.26 -4.24
CA PHE A 269 2.15 -12.03 -3.49
C PHE A 269 2.88 -12.32 -2.18
N PRO A 270 3.70 -11.36 -1.70
CA PRO A 270 4.35 -11.49 -0.40
C PRO A 270 3.32 -11.41 0.74
N GLU A 271 3.61 -12.12 1.83
CA GLU A 271 2.86 -11.99 3.07
C GLU A 271 3.00 -10.57 3.66
N ASN A 272 1.93 -10.11 4.32
CA ASN A 272 1.92 -8.78 4.94
C ASN A 272 1.91 -8.82 6.47
N PHE A 273 1.51 -9.94 7.07
CA PHE A 273 1.48 -10.11 8.53
C PHE A 273 2.04 -11.46 8.98
N GLN A 274 2.74 -11.47 10.12
CA GLN A 274 3.28 -12.69 10.72
C GLN A 274 3.17 -12.68 12.25
N THR A 275 1.97 -12.89 12.81
CA THR A 275 1.72 -12.90 14.26
C THR A 275 2.39 -11.74 15.03
N PRO A 276 2.11 -10.47 14.67
CA PRO A 276 2.84 -9.31 15.16
C PRO A 276 2.75 -9.11 16.67
N TYR A 277 1.62 -9.43 17.31
CA TYR A 277 1.47 -9.28 18.77
C TYR A 277 2.25 -10.29 19.60
N ARG A 278 2.89 -11.30 18.98
CA ARG A 278 3.83 -12.21 19.66
C ARG A 278 5.28 -11.71 19.65
N SER A 279 5.51 -10.47 19.22
CA SER A 279 6.85 -9.89 19.14
C SER A 279 7.40 -9.56 20.52
N ALA A 280 8.68 -9.85 20.74
CA ALA A 280 9.36 -9.57 22.01
C ALA A 280 9.77 -8.10 22.15
N ASN A 281 9.86 -7.36 21.04
CA ASN A 281 10.21 -5.93 21.03
C ASN A 281 9.64 -5.22 19.80
N LEU A 282 9.75 -3.89 19.78
CA LEU A 282 9.16 -3.06 18.73
C LEU A 282 9.84 -3.26 17.36
N GLN A 283 11.13 -3.58 17.32
CA GLN A 283 11.81 -3.87 16.05
C GLN A 283 11.29 -5.16 15.42
N GLU A 284 11.08 -6.20 16.23
CA GLU A 284 10.45 -7.45 15.78
C GLU A 284 8.99 -7.23 15.35
N PHE A 285 8.25 -6.39 16.08
CA PHE A 285 6.88 -6.01 15.70
C PHE A 285 6.83 -5.44 14.27
N TRP A 286 7.70 -4.48 13.93
CA TRP A 286 7.76 -3.90 12.58
C TRP A 286 8.26 -4.87 11.50
N ARG A 287 8.90 -6.00 11.88
CA ARG A 287 9.23 -7.08 10.95
C ARG A 287 8.07 -8.04 10.69
N ARG A 288 7.00 -7.97 11.49
CA ARG A 288 5.84 -8.88 11.46
C ARG A 288 4.51 -8.16 11.18
N TRP A 289 4.47 -6.85 11.36
CA TRP A 289 3.34 -5.96 11.08
C TRP A 289 3.54 -5.26 9.75
N HIS A 290 2.53 -5.29 8.89
CA HIS A 290 2.50 -4.62 7.59
C HIS A 290 3.85 -4.71 6.84
N MET A 291 4.35 -5.94 6.70
CA MET A 291 5.72 -6.25 6.33
C MET A 291 6.13 -5.63 4.99
N THR A 292 5.21 -5.54 4.03
CA THR A 292 5.52 -4.92 2.73
C THR A 292 5.76 -3.41 2.86
N LEU A 293 4.98 -2.70 3.68
CA LEU A 293 5.20 -1.28 3.97
C LEU A 293 6.50 -1.09 4.73
N SER A 294 6.72 -1.89 5.78
CA SER A 294 7.93 -1.84 6.60
C SER A 294 9.19 -2.04 5.75
N SER A 295 9.15 -3.00 4.82
CA SER A 295 10.25 -3.23 3.88
C SER A 295 10.42 -2.07 2.88
N TRP A 296 9.32 -1.49 2.39
CA TRP A 296 9.36 -0.36 1.47
C TRP A 296 9.98 0.88 2.13
N LEU A 297 9.50 1.24 3.32
CA LEU A 297 10.06 2.34 4.12
C LEU A 297 11.54 2.09 4.44
N ARG A 298 11.91 0.85 4.74
CA ARG A 298 13.31 0.49 4.97
C ARG A 298 14.17 0.73 3.72
N ASP A 299 13.75 0.22 2.58
CA ASP A 299 14.60 0.13 1.39
C ASP A 299 14.62 1.43 0.54
N TYR A 300 13.53 2.20 0.57
CA TYR A 300 13.37 3.42 -0.22
C TYR A 300 13.47 4.72 0.59
N LEU A 301 13.45 4.64 1.93
CA LEU A 301 13.56 5.81 2.80
C LEU A 301 14.69 5.67 3.83
N TYR A 302 14.63 4.69 4.71
CA TYR A 302 15.61 4.53 5.80
C TYR A 302 17.04 4.29 5.30
N ILE A 303 17.26 3.31 4.41
CA ILE A 303 18.58 2.98 3.87
C ILE A 303 19.17 4.17 3.09
N PRO A 304 18.44 4.84 2.18
CA PRO A 304 18.92 6.05 1.52
C PRO A 304 19.30 7.21 2.45
N LEU A 305 18.64 7.36 3.61
CA LEU A 305 19.01 8.34 4.64
C LEU A 305 20.32 8.01 5.39
N GLY A 306 20.95 6.88 5.08
CA GLY A 306 22.16 6.35 5.73
C GLY A 306 21.90 5.11 6.57
N GLY A 307 20.64 4.73 6.77
CA GLY A 307 20.25 3.56 7.56
C GLY A 307 20.86 3.59 8.96
N GLY A 308 21.55 2.49 9.32
CA GLY A 308 22.31 2.35 10.57
C GLY A 308 23.77 2.80 10.50
N ARG A 309 24.20 3.46 9.41
CA ARG A 309 25.58 3.96 9.25
C ARG A 309 25.72 5.34 9.91
N GLY A 310 26.94 5.71 10.31
CA GLY A 310 27.23 7.04 10.84
C GLY A 310 26.93 7.26 12.34
N GLY A 311 26.91 6.18 13.13
CA GLY A 311 26.80 6.27 14.59
C GLY A 311 25.37 6.27 15.14
N ALA A 312 25.25 6.35 16.47
CA ALA A 312 23.98 6.22 17.18
C ALA A 312 22.97 7.32 16.82
N TRP A 313 23.41 8.57 16.87
CA TRP A 313 22.58 9.73 16.60
C TRP A 313 21.96 9.70 15.20
N LEU A 314 22.77 9.45 14.16
CA LEU A 314 22.27 9.38 12.79
C LEU A 314 21.29 8.22 12.60
N THR A 315 21.54 7.07 13.25
CA THR A 315 20.62 5.93 13.24
C THR A 315 19.25 6.32 13.83
N TYR A 316 19.24 6.98 14.99
CA TYR A 316 17.99 7.37 15.67
C TYR A 316 17.24 8.44 14.87
N ARG A 317 17.95 9.45 14.36
CA ARG A 317 17.37 10.45 13.46
C ARG A 317 16.71 9.80 12.25
N ASN A 318 17.40 8.86 11.60
CA ASN A 318 16.89 8.18 10.42
C ASN A 318 15.65 7.32 10.74
N LEU A 319 15.63 6.63 11.88
CA LEU A 319 14.45 5.88 12.35
C LEU A 319 13.26 6.81 12.61
N THR A 320 13.48 7.92 13.32
CA THR A 320 12.42 8.90 13.62
C THR A 320 11.86 9.52 12.34
N ILE A 321 12.72 9.96 11.41
CA ILE A 321 12.25 10.49 10.10
C ILE A 321 11.44 9.44 9.35
N THR A 322 11.91 8.19 9.32
CA THR A 322 11.21 7.10 8.63
C THR A 322 9.81 6.86 9.22
N MET A 323 9.69 6.84 10.55
CA MET A 323 8.40 6.61 11.20
C MET A 323 7.47 7.82 11.16
N LEU A 324 7.99 9.06 11.20
CA LEU A 324 7.19 10.27 11.02
C LEU A 324 6.57 10.32 9.62
N LEU A 325 7.37 10.05 8.58
CA LEU A 325 6.89 9.98 7.21
C LEU A 325 5.96 8.79 6.99
N GLY A 326 6.22 7.65 7.64
CA GLY A 326 5.31 6.50 7.68
C GLY A 326 3.97 6.85 8.34
N GLY A 327 3.99 7.60 9.43
CA GLY A 327 2.80 8.12 10.11
C GLY A 327 1.99 9.04 9.21
N LEU A 328 2.62 10.08 8.63
CA LEU A 328 1.98 10.96 7.65
C LEU A 328 1.41 10.18 6.46
N TRP A 329 2.10 9.13 6.01
CA TRP A 329 1.57 8.26 4.98
C TRP A 329 0.28 7.55 5.38
N HIS A 330 0.07 7.19 6.65
CA HIS A 330 -1.21 6.63 7.08
C HIS A 330 -2.33 7.67 7.06
N GLY A 331 -2.07 8.92 7.44
CA GLY A 331 -3.05 10.00 7.31
C GLY A 331 -2.51 11.40 7.59
N ALA A 332 -3.23 12.39 7.07
CA ALA A 332 -2.87 13.80 7.14
C ALA A 332 -3.51 14.47 8.37
N SER A 333 -3.06 14.07 9.56
CA SER A 333 -3.50 14.67 10.84
C SER A 333 -2.40 14.59 11.90
N TRP A 334 -2.54 15.41 12.95
CA TRP A 334 -1.60 15.39 14.08
C TRP A 334 -1.58 14.07 14.87
N THR A 335 -2.67 13.30 14.86
CA THR A 335 -2.70 11.98 15.50
C THR A 335 -1.74 11.01 14.82
N PHE A 336 -1.67 11.02 13.49
CA PHE A 336 -0.74 10.21 12.72
C PHE A 336 0.72 10.68 12.84
N VAL A 337 0.96 11.99 12.91
CA VAL A 337 2.29 12.55 13.20
C VAL A 337 2.76 12.08 14.58
N THR A 338 1.89 12.17 15.59
CA THR A 338 2.18 11.74 16.96
C THR A 338 2.45 10.24 17.02
N TRP A 339 1.63 9.43 16.36
CA TRP A 339 1.83 7.98 16.24
C TRP A 339 3.20 7.65 15.61
N GLY A 340 3.57 8.34 14.53
CA GLY A 340 4.87 8.17 13.87
C GLY A 340 6.03 8.56 14.79
N ALA A 341 5.89 9.65 15.55
CA ALA A 341 6.88 10.09 16.52
C ALA A 341 7.07 9.06 17.65
N LEU A 342 5.97 8.55 18.20
CA LEU A 342 5.99 7.55 19.28
C LEU A 342 6.70 6.25 18.84
N HIS A 343 6.41 5.76 17.63
CA HIS A 343 7.10 4.58 17.12
C HIS A 343 8.56 4.84 16.73
N GLY A 344 8.88 6.00 16.19
CA GLY A 344 10.26 6.42 15.92
C GLY A 344 11.10 6.45 17.20
N LEU A 345 10.57 7.06 18.25
CA LEU A 345 11.20 7.10 19.57
C LEU A 345 11.31 5.70 20.18
N GLY A 346 10.24 4.90 20.14
CA GLY A 346 10.25 3.53 20.66
C GLY A 346 11.30 2.64 19.97
N LEU A 347 11.50 2.81 18.66
CA LEU A 347 12.52 2.08 17.90
C LEU A 347 13.93 2.55 18.28
N ALA A 348 14.13 3.86 18.45
CA ALA A 348 15.40 4.41 18.90
C ALA A 348 15.78 3.90 20.31
N VAL A 349 14.81 3.87 21.23
CA VAL A 349 14.98 3.33 22.59
C VAL A 349 15.29 1.84 22.55
N THR A 350 14.52 1.05 21.78
CA THR A 350 14.77 -0.40 21.61
C THR A 350 16.19 -0.64 21.10
N ARG A 351 16.63 0.13 20.11
CA ARG A 351 17.99 0.03 19.54
C ARG A 351 19.07 0.43 20.55
N ALA A 352 18.81 1.42 21.40
CA ALA A 352 19.74 1.83 22.45
C ALA A 352 19.93 0.73 23.49
N PHE A 353 18.85 0.05 23.90
CA PHE A 353 18.92 -1.09 24.82
C PHE A 353 19.70 -2.27 24.22
N GLN A 354 19.41 -2.64 22.97
CA GLN A 354 20.13 -3.71 22.26
C GLN A 354 21.63 -3.42 22.19
N ARG A 355 22.01 -2.20 21.79
CA ARG A 355 23.43 -1.82 21.70
C ARG A 355 24.17 -1.86 23.05
N ARG A 356 23.48 -1.53 24.15
CA ARG A 356 24.05 -1.65 25.49
C ARG A 356 24.23 -3.12 25.90
N ALA A 357 23.25 -3.97 25.60
CA ALA A 357 23.35 -5.40 25.84
C ALA A 357 24.51 -6.01 25.04
N ASP A 358 24.64 -5.67 23.75
CA ASP A 358 25.73 -6.14 22.89
C ASP A 358 27.11 -5.67 23.38
N ALA A 359 27.21 -4.47 23.95
CA ALA A 359 28.46 -3.92 24.49
C ALA A 359 28.83 -4.49 25.86
N GLY A 360 27.89 -5.12 26.56
CA GLY A 360 28.09 -5.77 27.87
C GLY A 360 28.13 -7.29 27.81
N ALA A 361 28.01 -7.89 26.61
CA ALA A 361 28.19 -9.31 26.40
C ALA A 361 29.71 -9.65 26.42
N PRO A 362 30.14 -10.67 27.19
CA PRO A 362 31.55 -11.02 27.35
C PRO A 362 32.21 -11.51 26.05
#